data_AF-A0A7G5LXU1-F1
#
_entry.id   AF-A0A7G5LXU1-F1
#
_cell.length_a   1.000
_cell.length_b   1.000
_cell.length_c   1.000
_cell.angle_alpha   90.00
_cell.angle_beta   90.00
_cell.angle_gamma   90.00
#
_symmetry.space_group_name_H-M   'P 1'
#
loop_
_entity.id
_entity.type
_entity.pdbx_description
1 polymer ?
#
loop_
_entity_poly.entity_id
_entity_poly.type
_entity_poly.pdbx_seq_one_letter_code
_entity_poly.pdbx_strand_id
1 'polypeptide(L)'
;MSRVREEARSPLGLTAIAPGLVTTAFVGLLALAAQAGAVVMAAAVLLIQLLLASAPSAPGVSRTPVRAPKVVPIAVAGLVAAVVTMWPSTAAGARGTTVMAGAMVESGTLAGIGLALPVLILLALIAQVRRPAPRTDVVTALGDVVTTGFVALLVTGWLAAAESPVGRAAVVVAAVVTVVALVADRARRARAVVQVWALAVCALVGIVMASWEGVNAVAGGVAAVAIAGSVMAGRKLGQWWRPLPPARWPMEVVAPIALAGPVVFVAALLWAGI
;
A
#
# COMPACT_ATOMS: atom_id res chain seq x y z
N MET A 1 1.39 1.48 39.91
CA MET A 1 2.34 0.57 39.22
C MET A 1 1.93 0.52 37.75
N SER A 2 2.85 0.86 36.84
CA SER A 2 2.54 1.25 35.46
C SER A 2 2.21 0.08 34.55
N ARG A 3 1.20 0.25 33.66
CA ARG A 3 0.87 -0.66 32.53
C ARG A 3 2.09 -1.04 31.67
N VAL A 4 3.15 -0.24 31.72
CA VAL A 4 4.45 -0.50 31.08
C VAL A 4 5.13 -1.78 31.63
N ARG A 5 4.90 -2.16 32.89
CA ARG A 5 5.42 -3.41 33.46
C ARG A 5 4.59 -4.65 33.09
N GLU A 6 3.33 -4.49 32.68
CA GLU A 6 2.49 -5.60 32.22
C GLU A 6 2.81 -5.99 30.76
N GLU A 7 3.07 -5.02 29.88
CA GLU A 7 3.52 -5.33 28.50
C GLU A 7 4.89 -6.02 28.46
N ALA A 8 5.76 -5.75 29.43
CA ALA A 8 7.04 -6.44 29.59
C ALA A 8 6.89 -7.92 30.01
N ARG A 9 5.68 -8.34 30.41
CA ARG A 9 5.36 -9.71 30.85
C ARG A 9 4.45 -10.46 29.86
N SER A 10 4.24 -9.98 28.63
CA SER A 10 3.58 -10.82 27.63
C SER A 10 4.53 -11.98 27.29
N PRO A 11 4.18 -13.25 27.62
CA PRO A 11 5.15 -14.35 27.65
C PRO A 11 5.61 -14.84 26.28
N LEU A 12 5.19 -14.20 25.18
CA LEU A 12 5.64 -14.47 23.82
C LEU A 12 5.66 -13.15 23.07
N GLY A 13 6.66 -12.93 22.19
CA GLY A 13 6.83 -11.73 21.36
C GLY A 13 5.73 -11.46 20.32
N LEU A 14 4.49 -11.86 20.60
CA LEU A 14 3.29 -11.73 19.77
C LEU A 14 3.04 -10.29 19.33
N THR A 15 3.23 -9.30 20.22
CA THR A 15 3.08 -7.88 19.86
C THR A 15 4.11 -7.38 18.85
N ALA A 16 5.27 -8.04 18.73
CA ALA A 16 6.30 -7.73 17.74
C ALA A 16 6.13 -8.53 16.43
N ILE A 17 5.45 -9.67 16.47
CA ILE A 17 5.29 -10.58 15.34
C ILE A 17 3.98 -10.32 14.60
N ALA A 18 2.92 -9.97 15.33
CA ALA A 18 1.57 -9.87 14.82
C ALA A 18 1.38 -8.86 13.68
N PRO A 19 1.99 -7.65 13.67
CA PRO A 19 1.89 -6.76 12.52
C PRO A 19 2.40 -7.44 11.24
N GLY A 20 3.53 -8.15 11.33
CA GLY A 20 4.06 -8.90 10.20
C GLY A 20 3.14 -10.03 9.75
N LEU A 21 2.50 -10.77 10.67
CA LEU A 21 1.54 -11.82 10.33
C LEU A 21 0.29 -11.25 9.64
N VAL A 22 -0.20 -10.11 10.11
CA VAL A 22 -1.36 -9.44 9.52
C VAL A 22 -0.99 -8.88 8.13
N THR A 23 0.19 -8.29 7.96
CA THR A 23 0.69 -7.89 6.62
C THR A 23 0.77 -9.08 5.68
N THR A 24 1.31 -10.22 6.13
CA THR A 24 1.37 -11.43 5.31
C THR A 24 -0.02 -11.96 4.95
N ALA A 25 -0.98 -11.87 5.87
CA ALA A 25 -2.37 -12.27 5.61
C ALA A 25 -3.03 -11.37 4.57
N PHE A 26 -2.86 -10.04 4.66
CA PHE A 26 -3.39 -9.10 3.67
C PHE A 26 -2.76 -9.25 2.30
N VAL A 27 -1.45 -9.49 2.25
CA VAL A 27 -0.75 -9.70 0.98
C VAL A 27 -1.12 -11.06 0.36
N GLY A 28 -1.34 -12.09 1.18
CA GLY A 28 -1.94 -13.35 0.74
C GLY A 28 -3.37 -13.18 0.24
N LEU A 29 -4.18 -12.35 0.91
CA LEU A 29 -5.52 -11.98 0.45
C LEU A 29 -5.47 -11.28 -0.91
N LEU A 30 -4.55 -10.34 -1.13
CA LEU A 30 -4.37 -9.67 -2.43
C LEU A 30 -3.97 -10.67 -3.53
N ALA A 31 -3.08 -11.62 -3.22
CA ALA A 31 -2.71 -12.68 -4.16
C ALA A 31 -3.88 -13.59 -4.53
N LEU A 32 -4.70 -13.99 -3.56
CA LEU A 32 -5.92 -14.78 -3.82
C LEU A 32 -6.97 -13.96 -4.58
N ALA A 33 -7.15 -12.69 -4.23
CA ALA A 33 -8.11 -11.80 -4.87
C ALA A 33 -7.75 -11.53 -6.34
N ALA A 34 -6.46 -11.42 -6.67
CA ALA A 34 -5.99 -11.31 -8.05
C ALA A 34 -6.36 -12.54 -8.91
N GLN A 35 -6.52 -13.72 -8.31
CA GLN A 35 -7.00 -14.92 -9.01
C GLN A 35 -8.53 -14.97 -9.14
N ALA A 36 -9.25 -14.34 -8.20
CA ALA A 36 -10.71 -14.33 -8.17
C ALA A 36 -11.34 -13.28 -9.12
N GLY A 37 -10.60 -12.21 -9.45
CA GLY A 37 -10.99 -11.20 -10.43
C GLY A 37 -10.98 -9.76 -9.90
N ALA A 38 -11.14 -8.80 -10.82
CA ALA A 38 -11.00 -7.36 -10.60
C ALA A 38 -11.80 -6.84 -9.40
N VAL A 39 -13.08 -7.24 -9.30
CA VAL A 39 -13.99 -6.76 -8.25
C VAL A 39 -13.55 -7.24 -6.86
N VAL A 40 -13.11 -8.50 -6.74
CA VAL A 40 -12.62 -9.06 -5.47
C VAL A 40 -11.31 -8.38 -5.08
N MET A 41 -10.44 -8.12 -6.05
CA MET A 41 -9.19 -7.37 -5.84
C MET A 41 -9.45 -5.93 -5.36
N ALA A 42 -10.39 -5.23 -6.00
CA ALA A 42 -10.80 -3.88 -5.59
C ALA A 42 -11.37 -3.87 -4.16
N ALA A 43 -12.19 -4.85 -3.79
CA ALA A 43 -12.71 -4.99 -2.44
C ALA A 43 -11.59 -5.25 -1.40
N ALA A 44 -10.61 -6.10 -1.73
CA ALA A 44 -9.45 -6.36 -0.87
C ALA A 44 -8.58 -5.11 -0.69
N VAL A 45 -8.33 -4.36 -1.76
CA VAL A 45 -7.62 -3.07 -1.71
C VAL A 45 -8.37 -2.06 -0.83
N LEU A 46 -9.68 -1.91 -1.02
CA LEU A 46 -10.50 -1.00 -0.22
C LEU A 46 -10.50 -1.37 1.27
N LEU A 47 -10.54 -2.66 1.59
CA LEU A 47 -10.41 -3.15 2.97
C LEU A 47 -9.09 -2.71 3.62
N ILE A 48 -7.97 -2.82 2.89
CA ILE A 48 -6.65 -2.40 3.37
C ILE A 48 -6.60 -0.86 3.54
N GLN A 49 -7.20 -0.11 2.61
CA GLN A 49 -7.30 1.35 2.71
C GLN A 49 -8.12 1.79 3.94
N LEU A 50 -9.24 1.12 4.22
CA LEU A 50 -10.08 1.38 5.38
C LEU A 50 -9.38 1.02 6.70
N LEU A 51 -8.56 -0.03 6.72
CA LEU A 51 -7.70 -0.32 7.87
C LEU A 51 -6.75 0.85 8.13
N LEU A 52 -6.16 1.44 7.09
CA LEU A 52 -5.31 2.62 7.25
C LEU A 52 -6.09 3.86 7.69
N ALA A 53 -7.37 3.99 7.32
CA ALA A 53 -8.23 5.06 7.83
C ALA A 53 -8.47 4.97 9.35
N SER A 54 -8.33 3.77 9.94
CA SER A 54 -8.35 3.57 11.39
C SER A 54 -7.02 3.94 12.07
N ALA A 55 -5.97 4.25 11.28
CA ALA A 55 -4.66 4.59 11.81
C ALA A 55 -4.70 5.91 12.60
N PRO A 56 -4.05 5.94 13.77
CA PRO A 56 -3.90 7.17 14.56
C PRO A 56 -3.14 8.27 13.79
N SER A 57 -3.27 9.49 14.28
CA SER A 57 -2.68 10.67 13.63
C SER A 57 -1.16 10.62 13.55
N ALA A 58 -0.61 11.26 12.51
CA ALA A 58 0.82 11.38 12.28
C ALA A 58 1.59 11.99 13.47
N PRO A 59 2.88 11.61 13.67
CA PRO A 59 3.71 12.17 14.72
C PRO A 59 3.76 13.70 14.64
N GLY A 60 3.65 14.38 15.78
CA GLY A 60 3.68 15.85 15.85
C GLY A 60 2.33 16.55 15.75
N VAL A 61 1.26 15.86 15.34
CA VAL A 61 -0.12 16.40 15.30
C VAL A 61 -0.84 16.20 16.65
N SER A 62 -0.33 15.31 17.51
CA SER A 62 -0.90 14.94 18.81
C SER A 62 -0.65 15.99 19.91
N ARG A 63 -1.38 17.11 19.85
CA ARG A 63 -1.67 17.91 21.06
C ARG A 63 -3.14 17.88 21.47
N THR A 64 -4.03 17.35 20.63
CA THR A 64 -5.46 17.33 20.92
C THR A 64 -6.04 15.91 20.78
N PRO A 65 -6.98 15.51 21.68
CA PRO A 65 -7.57 14.16 21.69
C PRO A 65 -8.58 13.91 20.56
N VAL A 66 -8.85 14.89 19.68
CA VAL A 66 -9.97 14.82 18.73
C VAL A 66 -9.49 14.32 17.35
N ARG A 67 -9.59 13.00 17.14
CA ARG A 67 -9.23 12.33 15.88
C ARG A 67 -9.84 13.02 14.65
N ALA A 68 -9.05 13.17 13.59
CA ALA A 68 -9.53 13.66 12.32
C ALA A 68 -10.50 12.63 11.67
N PRO A 69 -11.58 13.06 11.01
CA PRO A 69 -12.50 12.15 10.32
C PRO A 69 -11.86 11.63 9.02
N LYS A 70 -11.09 10.54 9.12
CA LYS A 70 -10.35 9.94 8.00
C LYS A 70 -11.17 8.99 7.13
N VAL A 71 -12.14 8.30 7.72
CA VAL A 71 -12.82 7.14 7.09
C VAL A 71 -13.55 7.53 5.81
N VAL A 72 -14.43 8.54 5.86
CA VAL A 72 -15.24 8.93 4.70
C VAL A 72 -14.37 9.45 3.54
N PRO A 73 -13.43 10.41 3.74
CA PRO A 73 -12.55 10.86 2.65
C PRO A 73 -11.75 9.73 2.01
N ILE A 74 -11.18 8.82 2.81
CA ILE A 74 -10.35 7.72 2.31
C ILE A 74 -11.21 6.67 1.60
N ALA A 75 -12.38 6.33 2.12
CA ALA A 75 -13.30 5.36 1.50
C ALA A 75 -13.76 5.83 0.11
N VAL A 76 -14.17 7.10 0.00
CA VAL A 76 -14.65 7.65 -1.27
C VAL A 76 -13.50 7.81 -2.26
N ALA A 77 -12.35 8.34 -1.84
CA ALA A 77 -11.18 8.42 -2.71
C ALA A 77 -10.70 7.04 -3.17
N GLY A 78 -10.68 6.06 -2.28
CA GLY A 78 -10.36 4.67 -2.58
C GLY A 78 -11.29 4.04 -3.60
N LEU A 79 -12.60 4.28 -3.46
CA LEU A 79 -13.61 3.82 -4.42
C LEU A 79 -13.45 4.48 -5.78
N VAL A 80 -13.19 5.80 -5.83
CA VAL A 80 -12.88 6.51 -7.08
C VAL A 80 -11.62 5.93 -7.73
N ALA A 81 -10.56 5.71 -6.96
CA ALA A 81 -9.33 5.10 -7.47
C ALA A 81 -9.61 3.72 -8.07
N ALA A 82 -10.32 2.85 -7.35
CA ALA A 82 -10.63 1.51 -7.81
C ALA A 82 -11.51 1.50 -9.07
N VAL A 83 -12.56 2.33 -9.12
CA VAL A 83 -13.46 2.43 -10.28
C VAL A 83 -12.71 2.90 -11.52
N VAL A 84 -11.89 3.95 -11.39
CA VAL A 84 -11.12 4.50 -12.52
C VAL A 84 -10.05 3.52 -12.98
N THR A 85 -9.38 2.82 -12.05
CA THR A 85 -8.38 1.80 -12.39
C THR A 85 -9.01 0.59 -13.11
N MET A 86 -10.20 0.13 -12.69
CA MET A 86 -10.91 -0.98 -13.36
C MET A 86 -11.56 -0.58 -14.68
N TRP A 87 -12.06 0.66 -14.78
CA TRP A 87 -12.70 1.18 -15.98
C TRP A 87 -12.09 2.52 -16.39
N PRO A 88 -10.91 2.51 -17.03
CA PRO A 88 -10.25 3.73 -17.47
C PRO A 88 -11.10 4.57 -18.43
N SER A 89 -12.04 3.92 -19.13
CA SER A 89 -13.03 4.58 -20.00
C SER A 89 -13.94 5.56 -19.27
N THR A 90 -14.11 5.43 -17.95
CA THR A 90 -14.86 6.42 -17.14
C THR A 90 -14.16 7.77 -17.06
N ALA A 91 -12.84 7.81 -17.29
CA ALA A 91 -12.05 9.03 -17.40
C ALA A 91 -11.84 9.48 -18.86
N ALA A 92 -12.43 8.78 -19.84
CA ALA A 92 -12.42 9.22 -21.23
C ALA A 92 -13.24 10.51 -21.38
N GLY A 93 -12.61 11.60 -21.81
CA GLY A 93 -13.31 12.83 -22.18
C GLY A 93 -14.26 12.61 -23.38
N ALA A 94 -15.02 13.66 -23.72
CA ALA A 94 -15.94 13.63 -24.87
C ALA A 94 -15.23 13.20 -26.16
N ARG A 95 -15.95 12.45 -27.02
CA ARG A 95 -15.44 11.92 -28.30
C ARG A 95 -14.85 13.06 -29.15
N GLY A 96 -13.52 13.11 -29.28
CA GLY A 96 -12.83 14.13 -30.07
C GLY A 96 -11.32 14.23 -29.84
N THR A 97 -10.78 13.70 -28.74
CA THR A 97 -9.33 13.72 -28.45
C THR A 97 -8.66 12.42 -28.87
N THR A 98 -8.28 12.32 -30.14
CA THR A 98 -7.62 11.17 -30.78
C THR A 98 -6.26 10.79 -30.18
N VAL A 99 -5.71 11.61 -29.29
CA VAL A 99 -4.40 11.39 -28.62
C VAL A 99 -4.51 10.40 -27.45
N MET A 100 -5.71 10.10 -26.94
CA MET A 100 -5.89 9.30 -25.71
C MET A 100 -5.94 7.78 -25.90
N ALA A 101 -6.11 7.25 -27.11
CA ALA A 101 -6.30 5.81 -27.30
C ALA A 101 -5.04 4.98 -27.00
N GLY A 102 -3.85 5.48 -27.38
CA GLY A 102 -2.56 4.88 -26.99
C GLY A 102 -2.20 5.15 -25.52
N ALA A 103 -2.46 6.37 -25.06
CA ALA A 103 -2.21 6.76 -23.67
C ALA A 103 -3.10 6.02 -22.66
N MET A 104 -4.32 5.60 -23.01
CA MET A 104 -5.23 4.90 -22.09
C MET A 104 -4.70 3.54 -21.61
N VAL A 105 -3.91 2.84 -22.45
CA VAL A 105 -3.32 1.54 -22.10
C VAL A 105 -2.02 1.72 -21.32
N GLU A 106 -1.24 2.77 -21.62
CA GLU A 106 0.06 3.04 -20.98
C GLU A 106 -0.02 3.90 -19.70
N SER A 107 -1.05 4.74 -19.54
CA SER A 107 -1.21 5.66 -18.39
C SER A 107 -2.40 5.33 -17.46
N GLY A 108 -3.24 4.36 -17.84
CA GLY A 108 -4.60 4.20 -17.33
C GLY A 108 -4.75 3.78 -15.86
N THR A 109 -3.77 3.09 -15.27
CA THR A 109 -3.98 2.47 -13.95
C THR A 109 -3.54 3.36 -12.77
N LEU A 110 -2.52 4.22 -12.96
CA LEU A 110 -2.14 5.27 -11.99
C LEU A 110 -3.02 6.53 -12.14
N ALA A 111 -3.72 6.72 -13.26
CA ALA A 111 -4.72 7.77 -13.42
C ALA A 111 -5.79 7.74 -12.33
N GLY A 112 -6.13 6.53 -11.83
CA GLY A 112 -7.03 6.35 -10.68
C GLY A 112 -6.54 7.05 -9.41
N ILE A 113 -5.24 6.94 -9.09
CA ILE A 113 -4.64 7.68 -7.97
C ILE A 113 -4.67 9.19 -8.24
N GLY A 114 -4.38 9.60 -9.49
CA GLY A 114 -4.42 10.99 -9.93
C GLY A 114 -5.77 11.66 -9.73
N LEU A 115 -6.89 11.00 -10.04
CA LEU A 115 -8.24 11.51 -9.82
C LEU A 115 -8.73 11.38 -8.38
N ALA A 116 -8.31 10.33 -7.68
CA ALA A 116 -8.70 10.11 -6.29
C ALA A 116 -8.08 11.14 -5.32
N LEU A 117 -6.88 11.65 -5.62
CA LEU A 117 -6.19 12.59 -4.74
C LEU A 117 -6.93 13.95 -4.60
N PRO A 118 -7.40 14.60 -5.68
CA PRO A 118 -8.30 15.76 -5.58
C PRO A 118 -9.58 15.47 -4.80
N VAL A 119 -10.22 14.32 -5.02
CA VAL A 119 -11.45 13.92 -4.29
C VAL A 119 -11.17 13.78 -2.79
N LEU A 120 -10.04 13.15 -2.43
CA LEU A 120 -9.58 13.04 -1.04
C LEU A 120 -9.42 14.43 -0.40
N ILE A 121 -8.72 15.34 -1.08
CA ILE A 121 -8.45 16.70 -0.59
C ILE A 121 -9.76 17.48 -0.40
N LEU A 122 -10.66 17.44 -1.38
CA LEU A 122 -11.95 18.14 -1.33
C LEU A 122 -12.83 17.61 -0.18
N LEU A 123 -12.96 16.29 -0.04
CA LEU A 123 -13.75 15.70 1.04
C LEU A 123 -13.12 15.96 2.41
N ALA A 124 -11.79 15.92 2.51
CA ALA A 124 -11.10 16.28 3.73
C ALA A 124 -11.36 17.75 4.09
N LEU A 125 -11.30 18.68 3.12
CA LEU A 125 -11.65 20.10 3.34
C LEU A 125 -13.09 20.29 3.78
N ILE A 126 -14.06 19.66 3.11
CA ILE A 126 -15.49 19.73 3.48
C ILE A 126 -15.70 19.21 4.91
N ALA A 127 -15.07 18.08 5.26
CA ALA A 127 -15.15 17.51 6.60
C ALA A 127 -14.58 18.44 7.68
N GLN A 128 -13.52 19.20 7.36
CA GLN A 128 -12.95 20.17 8.29
C GLN A 128 -13.76 21.47 8.39
N VAL A 129 -14.31 21.99 7.28
CA VAL A 129 -15.13 23.22 7.28
C VAL A 129 -16.39 23.05 8.13
N ARG A 130 -16.97 21.85 8.15
CA ARG A 130 -18.15 21.54 8.98
C ARG A 130 -17.81 21.36 10.47
N ARG A 131 -16.53 21.45 10.86
CA ARG A 131 -16.09 21.16 12.22
C ARG A 131 -16.04 22.45 13.05
N PRO A 132 -16.68 22.48 14.24
CA PRO A 132 -16.50 23.57 15.19
C PRO A 132 -15.16 23.37 15.93
N ALA A 133 -14.04 23.72 15.28
CA ALA A 133 -12.69 23.57 15.84
C ALA A 133 -11.82 24.82 15.59
N PRO A 134 -10.78 25.07 16.40
CA PRO A 134 -9.84 26.17 16.17
C PRO A 134 -9.11 26.03 14.82
N ARG A 135 -8.83 27.14 14.13
CA ARG A 135 -8.26 27.14 12.77
C ARG A 135 -6.90 26.43 12.66
N THR A 136 -6.07 26.48 13.69
CA THR A 136 -4.76 25.80 13.73
C THR A 136 -4.87 24.28 13.73
N ASP A 137 -5.96 23.74 14.29
CA ASP A 137 -6.22 22.31 14.37
C ASP A 137 -6.76 21.78 13.03
N VAL A 138 -7.36 22.65 12.21
CA VAL A 138 -7.87 22.31 10.87
C VAL A 138 -6.74 21.96 9.91
N VAL A 139 -5.67 22.76 9.86
CA VAL A 139 -4.55 22.54 8.93
C VAL A 139 -3.80 21.25 9.25
N THR A 140 -3.53 21.01 10.54
CA THR A 140 -2.84 19.80 10.98
C THR A 140 -3.69 18.54 10.80
N ALA A 141 -5.00 18.62 11.06
CA ALA A 141 -5.93 17.51 10.81
C ALA A 141 -6.13 17.25 9.30
N LEU A 142 -6.13 18.29 8.46
CA LEU A 142 -6.16 18.14 7.01
C LEU A 142 -4.88 17.44 6.52
N GLY A 143 -3.71 17.88 6.97
CA GLY A 143 -2.43 17.24 6.65
C GLY A 143 -2.40 15.76 7.04
N ASP A 144 -2.93 15.42 8.23
CA ASP A 144 -3.04 14.03 8.69
C ASP A 144 -3.98 13.17 7.82
N VAL A 145 -5.14 13.70 7.42
CA VAL A 145 -6.07 12.99 6.51
C VAL A 145 -5.45 12.81 5.12
N VAL A 146 -4.84 13.85 4.56
CA VAL A 146 -4.25 13.81 3.21
C VAL A 146 -3.04 12.89 3.17
N THR A 147 -2.14 12.94 4.16
CA THR A 147 -0.99 12.04 4.22
C THR A 147 -1.42 10.59 4.41
N THR A 148 -2.30 10.30 5.37
CA THR A 148 -2.82 8.94 5.58
C THR A 148 -3.56 8.44 4.34
N GLY A 149 -4.40 9.28 3.74
CA GLY A 149 -5.16 8.92 2.54
C GLY A 149 -4.28 8.73 1.30
N PHE A 150 -3.24 9.55 1.11
CA PHE A 150 -2.27 9.35 0.03
C PHE A 150 -1.58 7.98 0.17
N VAL A 151 -1.10 7.62 1.37
CA VAL A 151 -0.52 6.29 1.60
C VAL A 151 -1.54 5.18 1.30
N ALA A 152 -2.80 5.33 1.72
CA ALA A 152 -3.86 4.38 1.38
C ALA A 152 -4.03 4.23 -0.13
N LEU A 153 -4.04 5.33 -0.88
CA LEU A 153 -4.21 5.30 -2.33
C LEU A 153 -3.09 4.56 -3.06
N LEU A 154 -1.86 4.52 -2.52
CA LEU A 154 -0.77 3.74 -3.11
C LEU A 154 -1.06 2.23 -3.17
N VAL A 155 -1.91 1.72 -2.27
CA VAL A 155 -2.36 0.30 -2.29
C VAL A 155 -3.08 -0.03 -3.62
N THR A 156 -3.69 0.96 -4.29
CA THR A 156 -4.33 0.79 -5.60
C THR A 156 -3.35 0.29 -6.67
N GLY A 157 -2.04 0.50 -6.48
CA GLY A 157 -1.02 -0.08 -7.36
C GLY A 157 -1.08 -1.61 -7.44
N TRP A 158 -1.56 -2.31 -6.41
CA TRP A 158 -1.79 -3.76 -6.47
C TRP A 158 -2.95 -4.14 -7.40
N LEU A 159 -4.04 -3.37 -7.38
CA LEU A 159 -5.17 -3.56 -8.31
C LEU A 159 -4.75 -3.25 -9.75
N ALA A 160 -4.04 -2.13 -9.93
CA ALA A 160 -3.43 -1.75 -11.20
C ALA A 160 -2.52 -2.85 -11.76
N ALA A 161 -1.71 -3.47 -10.90
CA ALA A 161 -0.87 -4.60 -11.29
C ALA A 161 -1.71 -5.80 -11.72
N ALA A 162 -2.74 -6.18 -10.95
CA ALA A 162 -3.58 -7.34 -11.25
C ALA A 162 -4.31 -7.24 -12.61
N GLU A 163 -4.69 -6.03 -13.03
CA GLU A 163 -5.36 -5.77 -14.31
C GLU A 163 -4.40 -5.65 -15.50
N SER A 164 -3.09 -5.73 -15.27
CA SER A 164 -2.10 -5.74 -16.36
C SER A 164 -2.04 -7.11 -17.08
N PRO A 165 -1.48 -7.18 -18.31
CA PRO A 165 -1.47 -8.41 -19.11
C PRO A 165 -0.82 -9.63 -18.42
N VAL A 166 0.21 -9.38 -17.58
CA VAL A 166 0.93 -10.40 -16.80
C VAL A 166 0.64 -10.25 -15.29
N GLY A 167 -0.46 -9.57 -14.97
CA GLY A 167 -0.71 -8.98 -13.66
C GLY A 167 -0.91 -9.94 -12.51
N ARG A 168 -1.52 -11.10 -12.77
CA ARG A 168 -1.85 -12.07 -11.71
C ARG A 168 -0.60 -12.72 -11.15
N ALA A 169 0.30 -13.19 -12.01
CA ALA A 169 1.57 -13.76 -11.59
C ALA A 169 2.43 -12.70 -10.89
N ALA A 170 2.42 -11.48 -11.42
CA ALA A 170 3.15 -10.37 -10.82
C ALA A 170 2.76 -10.11 -9.36
N VAL A 171 1.46 -10.11 -9.08
CA VAL A 171 0.91 -9.94 -7.73
C VAL A 171 1.29 -11.11 -6.82
N VAL A 172 1.30 -12.35 -7.32
CA VAL A 172 1.74 -13.52 -6.55
C VAL A 172 3.23 -13.43 -6.19
N VAL A 173 4.08 -13.05 -7.16
CA VAL A 173 5.52 -12.85 -6.91
C VAL A 173 5.74 -11.75 -5.89
N ALA A 174 5.07 -10.61 -6.06
CA ALA A 174 5.13 -9.51 -5.11
C ALA A 174 4.71 -9.95 -3.71
N ALA A 175 3.71 -10.83 -3.60
CA ALA A 175 3.25 -11.36 -2.34
C ALA A 175 4.31 -12.21 -1.65
N VAL A 176 4.93 -13.15 -2.38
CA VAL A 176 6.03 -13.99 -1.89
C VAL A 176 7.22 -13.13 -1.47
N VAL A 177 7.63 -12.18 -2.30
CA VAL A 177 8.74 -11.24 -2.04
C VAL A 177 8.47 -10.43 -0.77
N THR A 178 7.24 -9.96 -0.58
CA THR A 178 6.85 -9.22 0.63
C THR A 178 7.00 -10.08 1.88
N VAL A 179 6.56 -11.34 1.84
CA VAL A 179 6.71 -12.29 2.96
C VAL A 179 8.20 -12.52 3.28
N VAL A 180 9.02 -12.79 2.27
CA VAL A 180 10.47 -13.02 2.43
C VAL A 180 11.14 -11.78 3.03
N ALA A 181 10.85 -10.58 2.53
CA ALA A 181 11.41 -9.33 3.04
C ALA A 181 11.02 -9.08 4.51
N LEU A 182 9.76 -9.35 4.89
CA LEU A 182 9.28 -9.20 6.27
C LEU A 182 9.93 -10.20 7.24
N VAL A 183 10.16 -11.44 6.79
CA VAL A 183 10.85 -12.49 7.55
C VAL A 183 12.32 -12.12 7.74
N ALA A 184 13.01 -11.72 6.67
CA ALA A 184 14.40 -11.31 6.71
C ALA A 184 14.65 -10.16 7.68
N ASP A 185 13.74 -9.18 7.73
CA ASP A 185 13.84 -8.04 8.62
C ASP A 185 13.67 -8.39 10.12
N ARG A 186 13.29 -9.62 10.46
CA ARG A 186 13.23 -10.08 11.86
C ARG A 186 14.59 -10.52 12.43
N ALA A 187 15.58 -10.80 11.58
CA ALA A 187 16.88 -11.28 12.03
C ALA A 187 17.72 -10.14 12.67
N ARG A 188 17.57 -9.90 13.98
CA ARG A 188 18.23 -8.75 14.65
C ARG A 188 19.76 -8.86 14.74
N ARG A 189 20.32 -10.07 14.95
CA ARG A 189 21.77 -10.27 15.19
C ARG A 189 22.61 -10.30 13.92
N ALA A 190 22.04 -10.66 12.77
CA ALA A 190 22.73 -10.78 11.49
C ALA A 190 22.00 -10.02 10.37
N ARG A 191 21.34 -8.90 10.71
CA ARG A 191 20.37 -8.22 9.85
C ARG A 191 20.92 -7.88 8.46
N ALA A 192 22.14 -7.35 8.40
CA ALA A 192 22.76 -6.97 7.12
C ALA A 192 22.98 -8.18 6.21
N VAL A 193 23.60 -9.25 6.73
CA VAL A 193 23.88 -10.47 5.97
C VAL A 193 22.57 -11.14 5.54
N VAL A 194 21.60 -11.26 6.45
CA VAL A 194 20.29 -11.87 6.16
C VAL A 194 19.51 -11.04 5.13
N GLN A 195 19.60 -9.70 5.17
CA GLN A 195 18.96 -8.85 4.16
C GLN A 195 19.58 -9.03 2.78
N VAL A 196 20.91 -9.13 2.68
CA VAL A 196 21.58 -9.40 1.38
C VAL A 196 21.11 -10.73 0.79
N TRP A 197 21.11 -11.80 1.59
CA TRP A 197 20.61 -13.10 1.15
C TRP A 197 19.12 -13.08 0.82
N ALA A 198 18.30 -12.37 1.58
CA ALA A 198 16.88 -12.23 1.29
C ALA A 198 16.63 -11.49 -0.02
N LEU A 199 17.37 -10.41 -0.29
CA LEU A 199 17.30 -9.70 -1.56
C LEU A 199 17.76 -10.60 -2.72
N ALA A 200 18.81 -11.41 -2.53
CA ALA A 200 19.24 -12.39 -3.51
C ALA A 200 18.17 -13.47 -3.76
N VAL A 201 17.50 -13.96 -2.72
CA VAL A 201 16.37 -14.90 -2.85
C VAL A 201 15.21 -14.23 -3.59
N CYS A 202 14.85 -12.99 -3.25
CA CYS A 202 13.82 -12.24 -3.99
C CYS A 202 14.20 -12.07 -5.47
N ALA A 203 15.45 -11.72 -5.76
CA ALA A 203 15.95 -11.63 -7.13
C ALA A 203 15.82 -12.96 -7.86
N LEU A 204 16.20 -14.07 -7.25
CA LEU A 204 16.06 -15.41 -7.82
C LEU A 204 14.59 -15.77 -8.09
N VAL A 205 13.68 -15.47 -7.17
CA VAL A 205 12.24 -15.66 -7.38
C VAL A 205 11.77 -14.86 -8.60
N GLY A 206 12.18 -13.59 -8.71
CA GLY A 206 11.84 -12.76 -9.87
C GLY A 206 12.43 -13.27 -11.19
N ILE A 207 13.69 -13.72 -11.18
CA ILE A 207 14.38 -14.31 -12.34
C ILE A 207 13.66 -15.57 -12.83
N VAL A 208 13.37 -16.50 -11.91
CA VAL A 208 12.73 -17.78 -12.25
C VAL A 208 11.34 -17.55 -12.82
N MET A 209 10.54 -16.69 -12.19
CA MET A 209 9.17 -16.43 -12.63
C MET A 209 9.15 -15.68 -13.96
N ALA A 210 9.99 -14.66 -14.16
CA ALA A 210 10.13 -14.00 -15.44
C ALA A 210 10.58 -14.97 -16.56
N SER A 211 11.49 -15.88 -16.25
CA SER A 211 11.96 -16.90 -17.21
C SER A 211 10.85 -17.88 -17.61
N TRP A 212 9.99 -18.27 -16.67
CA TRP A 212 8.84 -19.13 -16.93
C TRP A 212 7.78 -18.46 -17.81
N GLU A 213 7.64 -17.14 -17.71
CA GLU A 213 6.71 -16.36 -18.52
C GLU A 213 7.32 -15.89 -19.85
N GLY A 214 8.57 -16.27 -20.16
CA GLY A 214 9.24 -15.91 -21.41
C GLY A 214 9.72 -14.46 -21.45
N VAL A 215 9.87 -13.81 -20.29
CA VAL A 215 10.27 -12.41 -20.15
C VAL A 215 11.75 -12.30 -19.77
N ASN A 216 12.35 -11.12 -19.95
CA ASN A 216 13.72 -10.85 -19.53
C ASN A 216 13.93 -11.14 -18.03
N ALA A 217 14.72 -12.17 -17.75
CA ALA A 217 14.99 -12.64 -16.39
C ALA A 217 15.66 -11.58 -15.50
N VAL A 218 16.52 -10.73 -16.07
CA VAL A 218 17.18 -9.63 -15.33
C VAL A 218 16.15 -8.60 -14.88
N ALA A 219 15.21 -8.25 -15.75
CA ALA A 219 14.13 -7.33 -15.41
C ALA A 219 13.29 -7.86 -14.24
N GLY A 220 12.99 -9.17 -14.23
CA GLY A 220 12.29 -9.80 -13.12
C GLY A 220 13.07 -9.82 -11.81
N GLY A 221 14.39 -10.08 -11.86
CA GLY A 221 15.24 -9.97 -10.68
C GLY A 221 15.26 -8.57 -10.08
N VAL A 222 15.44 -7.55 -10.93
CA VAL A 222 15.44 -6.13 -10.51
C VAL A 222 14.10 -5.71 -9.92
N ALA A 223 13.00 -6.09 -10.58
CA ALA A 223 11.64 -5.81 -10.10
C ALA A 223 11.38 -6.40 -8.70
N ALA A 224 11.74 -7.67 -8.49
CA ALA A 224 11.57 -8.33 -7.20
C ALA A 224 12.42 -7.68 -6.08
N VAL A 225 13.65 -7.26 -6.38
CA VAL A 225 14.49 -6.52 -5.44
C VAL A 225 13.89 -5.14 -5.11
N ALA A 226 13.35 -4.43 -6.09
CA ALA A 226 12.69 -3.15 -5.89
C ALA A 226 11.45 -3.28 -4.99
N ILE A 227 10.62 -4.32 -5.20
CA ILE A 227 9.47 -4.63 -4.34
C ILE A 227 9.94 -4.94 -2.90
N ALA A 228 11.00 -5.75 -2.74
CA ALA A 228 11.54 -6.03 -1.40
C ALA A 228 12.03 -4.74 -0.70
N GLY A 229 12.71 -3.86 -1.44
CA GLY A 229 13.18 -2.57 -0.94
C GLY A 229 12.04 -1.65 -0.50
N SER A 230 10.95 -1.56 -1.27
CA SER A 230 9.79 -0.73 -0.94
C SER A 230 9.01 -1.27 0.27
N VAL A 231 8.90 -2.60 0.41
CA VAL A 231 8.35 -3.25 1.61
C VAL A 231 9.16 -2.91 2.84
N MET A 232 10.49 -3.01 2.76
CA MET A 232 11.40 -2.67 3.87
C MET A 232 11.30 -1.18 4.24
N ALA A 233 11.22 -0.28 3.24
CA ALA A 233 11.00 1.14 3.46
C ALA A 233 9.65 1.42 4.13
N GLY A 234 8.59 0.75 3.68
CA GLY A 234 7.24 0.89 4.24
C GLY A 234 7.17 0.43 5.69
N ARG A 235 7.88 -0.65 6.03
CA ARG A 235 8.00 -1.09 7.42
C ARG A 235 8.74 -0.07 8.29
N LYS A 236 9.83 0.52 7.82
CA LYS A 236 10.52 1.60 8.54
C LYS A 236 9.61 2.82 8.73
N LEU A 237 8.84 3.19 7.71
CA LEU A 237 7.85 4.25 7.78
C LEU A 237 6.78 3.95 8.83
N GLY A 238 6.24 2.73 8.83
CA GLY A 238 5.24 2.28 9.80
C GLY A 238 5.75 2.31 11.24
N GLN A 239 7.01 1.91 11.46
CA GLN A 239 7.67 1.99 12.79
C GLN A 239 7.98 3.42 13.24
N TRP A 240 8.26 4.33 12.29
CA TRP A 240 8.51 5.73 12.58
C TRP A 240 7.22 6.48 12.92
N TRP A 241 6.10 6.06 12.35
CA TRP A 241 4.77 6.46 12.79
C TRP A 241 4.57 5.88 14.20
N ARG A 242 4.81 6.68 15.26
CA ARG A 242 4.83 6.25 16.67
C ARG A 242 3.55 6.55 17.47
N PRO A 243 2.45 5.82 17.29
CA PRO A 243 1.42 5.73 18.31
C PRO A 243 1.88 4.82 19.45
N LEU A 244 1.49 5.12 20.68
CA LEU A 244 1.60 4.16 21.77
C LEU A 244 0.81 2.87 21.41
N PRO A 245 1.34 1.66 21.69
CA PRO A 245 0.51 0.46 21.63
C PRO A 245 -0.78 0.65 22.44
N PRO A 246 -1.93 0.16 21.96
CA PRO A 246 -2.16 -0.72 20.80
C PRO A 246 -2.36 -0.01 19.44
N ALA A 247 -2.32 1.32 19.36
CA ALA A 247 -2.72 2.06 18.16
C ALA A 247 -1.71 2.02 16.99
N ARG A 248 -0.50 1.49 17.19
CA ARG A 248 0.58 1.40 16.18
C ARG A 248 0.31 0.44 15.01
N TRP A 249 -0.61 -0.48 15.18
CA TRP A 249 -0.75 -1.65 14.31
C TRP A 249 -1.18 -1.32 12.88
N PRO A 250 -2.15 -0.42 12.61
CA PRO A 250 -2.64 -0.22 11.25
C PRO A 250 -1.55 0.30 10.30
N MET A 251 -0.70 1.23 10.75
CA MET A 251 0.36 1.77 9.90
C MET A 251 1.50 0.78 9.71
N GLU A 252 1.93 0.08 10.78
CA GLU A 252 2.96 -0.96 10.67
C GLU A 252 2.54 -2.11 9.74
N VAL A 253 1.24 -2.42 9.68
CA VAL A 253 0.68 -3.45 8.82
C VAL A 253 0.59 -3.00 7.36
N VAL A 254 0.05 -1.79 7.11
CA VAL A 254 -0.36 -1.35 5.77
C VAL A 254 0.75 -0.62 5.03
N ALA A 255 1.64 0.12 5.72
CA ALA A 255 2.71 0.89 5.06
C ALA A 255 3.61 0.05 4.12
N PRO A 256 4.02 -1.20 4.47
CA PRO A 256 4.76 -2.06 3.56
C PRO A 256 3.97 -2.40 2.29
N ILE A 257 2.66 -2.64 2.42
CA ILE A 257 1.77 -2.98 1.29
C ILE A 257 1.57 -1.76 0.40
N ALA A 258 1.31 -0.60 1.00
CA ALA A 258 1.10 0.66 0.32
C ALA A 258 2.30 1.07 -0.52
N LEU A 259 3.51 1.10 0.07
CA LEU A 259 4.72 1.47 -0.69
C LEU A 259 5.10 0.42 -1.75
N ALA A 260 4.76 -0.85 -1.54
CA ALA A 260 4.94 -1.87 -2.56
C ALA A 260 4.04 -1.64 -3.77
N GLY A 261 2.79 -1.19 -3.58
CA GLY A 261 1.78 -1.11 -4.64
C GLY A 261 2.25 -0.49 -5.96
N PRO A 262 2.79 0.75 -5.98
CA PRO A 262 3.28 1.36 -7.21
C PRO A 262 4.44 0.58 -7.86
N VAL A 263 5.31 -0.02 -7.04
CA VAL A 263 6.45 -0.81 -7.54
C VAL A 263 5.97 -2.13 -8.13
N VAL A 264 4.95 -2.77 -7.54
CA VAL A 264 4.32 -3.98 -8.08
C VAL A 264 3.66 -3.69 -9.42
N PHE A 265 3.02 -2.53 -9.58
CA PHE A 265 2.46 -2.11 -10.87
C PHE A 265 3.55 -1.92 -11.93
N VAL A 266 4.62 -1.17 -11.61
CA VAL A 266 5.74 -0.97 -12.54
C VAL A 266 6.42 -2.29 -12.88
N ALA A 267 6.59 -3.19 -11.90
CA ALA A 267 7.11 -4.54 -12.12
C ALA A 267 6.24 -5.33 -13.11
N ALA A 268 4.92 -5.24 -13.00
CA ALA A 268 4.00 -5.92 -13.89
C ALA A 268 4.06 -5.37 -15.33
N LEU A 269 4.26 -4.06 -15.51
CA LEU A 269 4.51 -3.45 -16.83
C LEU A 269 5.84 -3.93 -17.44
N LEU A 270 6.92 -3.87 -16.66
CA LEU A 270 8.23 -4.36 -17.08
C LEU A 270 8.18 -5.84 -17.48
N TRP A 271 7.35 -6.63 -16.79
CA TRP A 271 7.11 -8.03 -17.15
C TRP A 271 6.27 -8.21 -18.41
N ALA A 272 5.33 -7.31 -18.66
CA ALA A 272 4.59 -7.29 -19.92
C ALA A 272 5.44 -6.84 -21.13
N GLY A 273 6.68 -6.38 -20.91
CA GLY A 273 7.54 -5.83 -21.96
C GLY A 273 7.14 -4.42 -22.41
N ILE A 274 6.45 -3.69 -21.54
CA ILE A 274 6.02 -2.30 -21.69
C ILE A 274 6.92 -1.41 -20.83
#